data_AF-A0A838KU55-F1
#
_entry.id   AF-A0A838KU55-F1
#
_cell.length_a   1.000
_cell.length_b   1.000
_cell.length_c   1.000
_cell.angle_alpha   90.00
_cell.angle_beta   90.00
_cell.angle_gamma   90.00
#
_symmetry.space_group_name_H-M   'P 1'
#
loop_
_entity.id
_entity.type
_entity.pdbx_description
1 polymer ?
#
loop_
_entity_poly.entity_id
_entity_poly.type
_entity_poly.pdbx_seq_one_letter_code
_entity_poly.pdbx_strand_id
1 'polypeptide(L)'
;MSRQGAVGLAWSLGGLSVAMFVASAALAFLSVGAAGPFNASEAVGQLLTFALNLAFPIVGTLIAARRPENPIGWISLTVGLFWILIGLKEASDAYAVARFGSEWSSLTFDALIQWLWVPPVGLLGIYMILLFPDGKLPTRRWRPFAWFGGAVIALICVLFIFVPGPLVDHEGAQNPLGLEWLAWVADVGIFIILLLPLCILASALSLVLRYRRSEGEVREQIKWLAFAACFIGVTYTSSLLVRILFAPESLNTEAADPLWLTLVDSLNQLSYAGVPVAIGFAVLKYRLYDIDILINRTLVYGSLTLMLGLVYFGSVTATQALLQTLTGQQKLPQLAIVVSTLVIAALFNPLRRRIQSFIDRRFYRRKYDAAKTLGAFSARLREETDLSTLSEELVGVVRETMQPEHVSLWLRPDMVSPGQNRSDTKSG
;
A
#
# COMPACT_ATOMS: atom_id res chain seq x y z
N MET A 1 -8.04 23.83 2.03
CA MET A 1 -7.76 22.86 3.12
C MET A 1 -6.40 23.19 3.71
N SER A 2 -6.26 23.28 5.04
CA SER A 2 -4.94 23.52 5.65
C SER A 2 -4.05 22.30 5.45
N ARG A 3 -2.72 22.49 5.36
CA ARG A 3 -1.76 21.39 5.19
C ARG A 3 -1.91 20.35 6.29
N GLN A 4 -2.12 20.78 7.54
CA GLN A 4 -2.33 19.88 8.67
C GLN A 4 -3.63 19.08 8.55
N GLY A 5 -4.73 19.69 8.09
CA GLY A 5 -5.99 18.98 7.84
C GLY A 5 -5.87 17.92 6.73
N ALA A 6 -5.09 18.21 5.69
CA ALA A 6 -4.79 17.25 4.62
C ALA A 6 -4.00 16.04 5.09
N VAL A 7 -3.00 16.26 5.95
CA VAL A 7 -2.23 15.17 6.54
C VAL A 7 -3.10 14.32 7.47
N GLY A 8 -3.92 14.95 8.32
CA GLY A 8 -4.84 14.25 9.20
C GLY A 8 -5.85 13.37 8.43
N LEU A 9 -6.45 13.92 7.36
CA LEU A 9 -7.38 13.21 6.49
C LEU A 9 -6.72 12.02 5.77
N ALA A 10 -5.49 12.19 5.27
CA ALA A 10 -4.78 11.11 4.61
C ALA A 10 -4.54 9.93 5.57
N TRP A 11 -4.08 10.21 6.79
CA TRP A 11 -3.85 9.17 7.80
C TRP A 11 -5.15 8.53 8.33
N SER A 12 -6.23 9.29 8.47
CA SER A 12 -7.51 8.72 8.91
C SER A 12 -8.10 7.79 7.85
N LEU A 13 -8.09 8.19 6.58
CA LEU A 13 -8.53 7.36 5.46
C LEU A 13 -7.63 6.14 5.27
N GLY A 14 -6.31 6.29 5.43
CA GLY A 14 -5.36 5.19 5.41
C GLY A 14 -5.60 4.19 6.55
N GLY A 15 -5.80 4.70 7.77
CA GLY A 15 -6.12 3.88 8.94
C GLY A 15 -7.46 3.15 8.81
N LEU A 16 -8.49 3.83 8.28
CA LEU A 16 -9.78 3.23 7.96
C LEU A 16 -9.64 2.10 6.93
N SER A 17 -8.87 2.34 5.86
CA SER A 17 -8.61 1.32 4.84
C SER A 17 -7.95 0.07 5.43
N VAL A 18 -6.96 0.24 6.31
CA VAL A 18 -6.31 -0.87 7.01
C VAL A 18 -7.28 -1.59 7.95
N ALA A 19 -8.10 -0.87 8.71
CA ALA A 19 -9.08 -1.48 9.60
C ALA A 19 -10.12 -2.30 8.84
N MET A 20 -10.62 -1.78 7.72
CA MET A 20 -11.55 -2.48 6.84
C MET A 20 -10.91 -3.71 6.18
N PHE A 21 -9.65 -3.61 5.77
CA PHE A 21 -8.90 -4.76 5.26
C PHE A 21 -8.77 -5.86 6.33
N VAL A 22 -8.43 -5.51 7.57
CA VAL A 22 -8.35 -6.47 8.68
C VAL A 22 -9.71 -7.12 8.94
N ALA A 23 -10.78 -6.34 8.91
CA ALA A 23 -12.14 -6.87 9.05
C ALA A 23 -12.50 -7.83 7.90
N SER A 24 -12.19 -7.47 6.66
CA SER A 24 -12.43 -8.30 5.47
C SER A 24 -11.65 -9.62 5.55
N ALA A 25 -10.36 -9.56 5.93
CA ALA A 25 -9.52 -10.73 6.10
C ALA A 25 -10.01 -11.64 7.24
N ALA A 26 -10.51 -11.06 8.34
CA ALA A 26 -11.10 -11.83 9.43
C ALA A 26 -12.39 -12.54 9.00
N LEU A 27 -13.27 -11.85 8.27
CA LEU A 27 -14.51 -12.43 7.74
C LEU A 27 -14.24 -13.53 6.72
N ALA A 28 -13.29 -13.31 5.81
CA ALA A 28 -12.82 -14.32 4.86
C ALA A 28 -12.23 -15.56 5.56
N PHE A 29 -11.45 -15.37 6.63
CA PHE A 29 -10.95 -16.50 7.40
C PHE A 29 -12.08 -17.26 8.13
N LEU A 30 -13.05 -16.54 8.67
CA LEU A 30 -14.21 -17.11 9.33
C LEU A 30 -15.16 -17.83 8.36
N SER A 31 -15.27 -17.37 7.11
CA SER A 31 -16.10 -18.01 6.09
C SER A 31 -15.55 -19.38 5.70
N VAL A 32 -14.23 -19.49 5.47
CA VAL A 32 -13.55 -20.78 5.21
C VAL A 32 -13.75 -21.77 6.37
N GLY A 33 -13.70 -21.28 7.61
CA GLY A 33 -13.95 -22.11 8.79
C GLY A 33 -15.42 -22.54 8.97
N ALA A 34 -16.36 -21.76 8.44
CA ALA A 34 -17.79 -22.05 8.52
C ALA A 34 -18.30 -22.95 7.36
N ALA A 35 -17.66 -22.86 6.18
CA ALA A 35 -18.07 -23.57 4.97
C ALA A 35 -17.72 -25.08 4.95
N GLY A 36 -16.85 -25.55 5.85
CA GLY A 36 -16.45 -26.96 5.90
C GLY A 36 -15.05 -27.20 6.48
N PRO A 37 -14.38 -28.31 6.11
CA PRO A 37 -12.99 -28.56 6.51
C PRO A 37 -12.08 -27.41 6.04
N PHE A 38 -11.27 -26.89 6.95
CA PHE A 38 -10.39 -25.75 6.67
C PHE A 38 -9.50 -26.02 5.45
N ASN A 39 -9.71 -25.23 4.39
CA ASN A 39 -8.91 -25.28 3.17
C ASN A 39 -7.85 -24.17 3.17
N ALA A 40 -6.61 -24.53 3.48
CA ALA A 40 -5.52 -23.56 3.63
C ALA A 40 -5.18 -22.84 2.31
N SER A 41 -5.32 -23.48 1.16
CA SER A 41 -4.98 -22.85 -0.14
C SER A 41 -5.96 -21.74 -0.50
N GLU A 42 -7.24 -21.95 -0.21
CA GLU A 42 -8.32 -21.00 -0.47
C GLU A 42 -8.21 -19.77 0.43
N ALA A 43 -7.98 -19.98 1.74
CA ALA A 43 -7.71 -18.91 2.68
C ALA A 43 -6.48 -18.08 2.29
N VAL A 44 -5.39 -18.73 1.84
CA VAL A 44 -4.17 -18.04 1.38
C VAL A 44 -4.42 -17.25 0.09
N GLY A 45 -5.18 -17.81 -0.86
CA GLY A 45 -5.53 -17.12 -2.11
C GLY A 45 -6.35 -15.85 -1.88
N GLN A 46 -7.34 -15.91 -0.99
CA GLN A 46 -8.13 -14.73 -0.62
C GLN A 46 -7.27 -13.68 0.09
N LEU A 47 -6.45 -14.08 1.06
CA LEU A 47 -5.54 -13.17 1.76
C LEU A 47 -4.55 -12.48 0.82
N LEU A 48 -3.99 -13.20 -0.15
CA LEU A 48 -3.09 -12.63 -1.15
C LEU A 48 -3.80 -11.57 -2.00
N THR A 49 -5.03 -11.86 -2.44
CA THR A 49 -5.84 -10.93 -3.25
C THR A 49 -6.13 -9.65 -2.48
N PHE A 50 -6.57 -9.76 -1.22
CA PHE A 50 -6.82 -8.59 -0.39
C PHE A 50 -5.52 -7.80 -0.07
N ALA A 51 -4.42 -8.50 0.20
CA ALA A 51 -3.15 -7.86 0.56
C ALA A 51 -2.61 -6.96 -0.55
N LEU A 52 -2.88 -7.33 -1.80
CA LEU A 52 -2.51 -6.56 -2.97
C LEU A 52 -3.32 -5.28 -3.12
N ASN A 53 -4.62 -5.31 -2.79
CA ASN A 53 -5.46 -4.11 -2.77
C ASN A 53 -5.00 -3.11 -1.70
N LEU A 54 -4.39 -3.59 -0.61
CA LEU A 54 -3.83 -2.74 0.45
C LEU A 54 -2.61 -1.91 -0.01
N ALA A 55 -1.95 -2.28 -1.12
CA ALA A 55 -0.84 -1.51 -1.65
C ALA A 55 -1.26 -0.09 -2.07
N PHE A 56 -2.45 0.06 -2.67
CA PHE A 56 -3.00 1.35 -3.10
C PHE A 56 -3.17 2.36 -1.96
N PRO A 57 -3.92 2.07 -0.88
CA PRO A 57 -4.13 3.02 0.21
C PRO A 57 -2.85 3.26 1.01
N ILE A 58 -1.94 2.28 1.15
CA ILE A 58 -0.65 2.50 1.81
C ILE A 58 0.18 3.52 1.03
N VAL A 59 0.37 3.29 -0.28
CA VAL A 59 1.13 4.21 -1.15
C VAL A 59 0.43 5.57 -1.22
N GLY A 60 -0.89 5.58 -1.36
CA GLY A 60 -1.70 6.80 -1.41
C GLY A 60 -1.61 7.63 -0.14
N THR A 61 -1.71 7.01 1.04
CA THR A 61 -1.59 7.68 2.35
C THR A 61 -0.22 8.33 2.50
N LEU A 62 0.86 7.60 2.17
CA LEU A 62 2.23 8.10 2.30
C LEU A 62 2.48 9.31 1.39
N ILE A 63 2.00 9.24 0.14
CA ILE A 63 2.13 10.35 -0.82
C ILE A 63 1.28 11.54 -0.39
N ALA A 64 -0.01 11.34 -0.07
CA ALA A 64 -0.93 12.41 0.31
C ALA A 64 -0.53 13.11 1.61
N ALA A 65 0.02 12.38 2.60
CA ALA A 65 0.49 12.96 3.85
C ALA A 65 1.77 13.82 3.69
N ARG A 66 2.57 13.59 2.65
CA ARG A 66 3.83 14.33 2.42
C ARG A 66 3.68 15.44 1.40
N ARG A 67 2.97 15.15 0.31
CA ARG A 67 2.68 16.05 -0.80
C ARG A 67 1.16 16.16 -0.96
N PRO A 68 0.45 16.84 -0.03
CA PRO A 68 -1.01 16.96 -0.09
C PRO A 68 -1.50 17.71 -1.33
N GLU A 69 -0.63 18.49 -1.96
CA GLU A 69 -0.87 19.19 -3.22
C GLU A 69 -0.84 18.26 -4.46
N ASN A 70 -0.25 17.07 -4.35
CA ASN A 70 -0.18 16.14 -5.46
C ASN A 70 -1.42 15.22 -5.48
N PRO A 71 -2.27 15.29 -6.51
CA PRO A 71 -3.47 14.46 -6.62
C PRO A 71 -3.19 12.96 -6.72
N ILE A 72 -1.99 12.54 -7.12
CA ILE A 72 -1.66 11.10 -7.29
C ILE A 72 -1.82 10.32 -5.98
N GLY A 73 -1.42 10.91 -4.85
CA GLY A 73 -1.59 10.27 -3.54
C GLY A 73 -3.05 10.07 -3.18
N TRP A 74 -3.89 11.09 -3.44
CA TRP A 74 -5.32 11.04 -3.20
C TRP A 74 -6.02 10.04 -4.13
N ILE A 75 -5.65 10.01 -5.41
CA ILE A 75 -6.18 9.06 -6.38
C ILE A 75 -5.89 7.62 -5.91
N SER A 76 -4.64 7.31 -5.55
CA SER A 76 -4.29 5.96 -5.05
C SER A 76 -5.04 5.62 -3.77
N LEU A 77 -5.23 6.57 -2.86
CA LEU A 77 -5.98 6.38 -1.62
C LEU A 77 -7.47 6.09 -1.90
N THR A 78 -8.11 6.88 -2.76
CA THR A 78 -9.51 6.71 -3.15
C THR A 78 -9.71 5.37 -3.86
N VAL A 79 -8.86 5.04 -4.83
CA VAL A 79 -8.89 3.75 -5.52
C VAL A 79 -8.82 2.59 -4.53
N GLY A 80 -7.86 2.65 -3.60
CA GLY A 80 -7.69 1.66 -2.56
C GLY A 80 -8.91 1.50 -1.65
N LEU A 81 -9.50 2.61 -1.23
CA LEU A 81 -10.68 2.62 -0.37
C LEU A 81 -11.89 1.96 -1.05
N PHE A 82 -12.13 2.27 -2.33
CA PHE A 82 -13.25 1.68 -3.08
C PHE A 82 -13.07 0.17 -3.25
N TRP A 83 -11.88 -0.31 -3.61
CA TRP A 83 -11.61 -1.75 -3.70
C TRP A 83 -11.73 -2.47 -2.35
N ILE A 84 -11.32 -1.84 -1.25
CA ILE A 84 -11.48 -2.40 0.10
C ILE A 84 -12.95 -2.42 0.53
N LEU A 85 -13.75 -1.43 0.15
CA LEU A 85 -15.21 -1.44 0.38
C LEU A 85 -15.88 -2.62 -0.34
N ILE A 86 -15.54 -2.83 -1.62
CA ILE A 86 -16.04 -3.97 -2.40
C ILE A 86 -15.63 -5.29 -1.73
N GLY A 87 -14.34 -5.43 -1.41
CA GLY A 87 -13.83 -6.64 -0.76
C GLY A 87 -14.44 -6.92 0.62
N LEU A 88 -14.76 -5.86 1.39
CA LEU A 88 -15.44 -6.02 2.67
C LEU A 88 -16.88 -6.54 2.50
N LYS A 89 -17.60 -6.06 1.48
CA LYS A 89 -18.94 -6.56 1.13
C LYS A 89 -18.87 -8.03 0.77
N GLU A 90 -18.00 -8.38 -0.18
CA GLU A 90 -17.81 -9.78 -0.63
C GLU A 90 -17.45 -10.71 0.54
N ALA A 91 -16.52 -10.30 1.41
CA ALA A 91 -16.14 -11.09 2.58
C ALA A 91 -17.28 -11.24 3.60
N SER A 92 -18.11 -10.20 3.75
CA SER A 92 -19.28 -10.23 4.65
C SER A 92 -20.35 -11.20 4.14
N ASP A 93 -20.62 -11.18 2.84
CA ASP A 93 -21.60 -12.09 2.23
C ASP A 93 -21.10 -13.53 2.23
N ALA A 94 -19.84 -13.76 1.87
CA ALA A 94 -19.24 -15.10 1.95
C ALA A 94 -19.33 -15.68 3.38
N TYR A 95 -19.09 -14.85 4.40
CA TYR A 95 -19.26 -15.27 5.78
C TYR A 95 -20.72 -15.55 6.14
N ALA A 96 -21.65 -14.68 5.72
CA ALA A 96 -23.06 -14.82 6.01
C ALA A 96 -23.65 -16.08 5.36
N VAL A 97 -23.30 -16.36 4.10
CA VAL A 97 -23.70 -17.60 3.40
C VAL A 97 -23.15 -18.82 4.12
N ALA A 98 -21.86 -18.82 4.48
CA ALA A 98 -21.25 -19.94 5.18
C ALA A 98 -21.86 -20.19 6.58
N ARG A 99 -22.34 -19.15 7.26
CA ARG A 99 -22.85 -19.24 8.64
C ARG A 99 -24.36 -19.42 8.74
N PHE A 100 -25.12 -18.74 7.89
CA PHE A 100 -26.57 -18.60 7.95
C PHE A 100 -27.28 -19.16 6.71
N GLY A 101 -26.54 -19.57 5.67
CA GLY A 101 -27.11 -20.07 4.42
C GLY A 101 -27.75 -19.00 3.55
N SER A 102 -27.55 -17.71 3.86
CA SER A 102 -28.06 -16.56 3.11
C SER A 102 -27.07 -15.41 3.17
N GLU A 103 -27.07 -14.58 2.12
CA GLU A 103 -26.25 -13.37 2.06
C GLU A 103 -26.69 -12.36 3.13
N TRP A 104 -25.74 -11.52 3.57
CA TRP A 104 -26.04 -10.45 4.51
C TRP A 104 -26.61 -9.22 3.78
N SER A 105 -26.07 -8.96 2.59
CA SER A 105 -26.56 -7.93 1.70
C SER A 105 -27.99 -8.22 1.23
N SER A 106 -28.72 -7.15 0.96
CA SER A 106 -30.05 -7.24 0.35
C SER A 106 -29.93 -6.88 -1.12
N LEU A 107 -30.78 -7.44 -1.97
CA LEU A 107 -30.81 -7.12 -3.40
C LEU A 107 -30.83 -5.60 -3.69
N THR A 108 -31.56 -4.83 -2.87
CA THR A 108 -31.60 -3.36 -2.97
C THR A 108 -30.28 -2.68 -2.61
N PHE A 109 -29.54 -3.24 -1.66
CA PHE A 109 -28.22 -2.74 -1.28
C PHE A 109 -27.21 -3.06 -2.38
N ASP A 110 -27.25 -4.25 -2.96
CA ASP A 110 -26.35 -4.66 -4.05
C ASP A 110 -26.54 -3.80 -5.30
N ALA A 111 -27.80 -3.54 -5.67
CA ALA A 111 -28.13 -2.59 -6.72
C ALA A 111 -27.59 -1.18 -6.45
N LEU A 112 -27.65 -0.73 -5.20
CA LEU A 112 -27.17 0.59 -4.81
C LEU A 112 -25.65 0.73 -4.89
N ILE A 113 -24.89 -0.36 -4.74
CA ILE A 113 -23.42 -0.32 -4.71
C ILE A 113 -22.76 -0.85 -5.98
N GLN A 114 -23.53 -1.32 -6.97
CA GLN A 114 -22.98 -1.89 -8.20
C GLN A 114 -22.06 -0.93 -8.96
N TRP A 115 -22.23 0.39 -8.82
CA TRP A 115 -21.37 1.40 -9.45
C TRP A 115 -19.98 1.54 -8.80
N LEU A 116 -19.71 0.91 -7.66
CA LEU A 116 -18.54 1.18 -6.83
C LEU A 116 -17.22 0.82 -7.53
N TRP A 117 -17.23 -0.06 -8.53
CA TRP A 117 -16.02 -0.39 -9.33
C TRP A 117 -15.66 0.72 -10.35
N VAL A 118 -16.60 1.60 -10.70
CA VAL A 118 -16.43 2.58 -11.79
C VAL A 118 -15.40 3.66 -11.42
N PRO A 119 -15.47 4.33 -10.24
CA PRO A 119 -14.48 5.31 -9.85
C PRO A 119 -13.04 4.77 -9.80
N PRO A 120 -12.71 3.62 -9.17
CA PRO A 120 -11.33 3.16 -9.14
C PRO A 120 -10.77 2.88 -10.55
N VAL A 121 -11.56 2.30 -11.45
CA VAL A 121 -11.14 2.05 -12.84
C VAL A 121 -10.92 3.35 -13.60
N GLY A 122 -11.87 4.29 -13.53
CA GLY A 122 -11.76 5.58 -14.21
C GLY A 122 -10.63 6.46 -13.65
N LEU A 123 -10.45 6.47 -12.33
CA LEU A 123 -9.39 7.22 -11.67
C LEU A 123 -7.99 6.67 -12.03
N LEU A 124 -7.82 5.34 -12.07
CA LEU A 124 -6.56 4.73 -12.51
C LEU A 124 -6.33 4.88 -14.02
N GLY A 125 -7.33 4.57 -14.84
CA GLY A 125 -7.16 4.54 -16.28
C GLY A 125 -7.12 5.92 -16.93
N ILE A 126 -7.80 6.92 -16.35
CA ILE A 126 -7.87 8.27 -16.91
C ILE A 126 -6.95 9.20 -16.13
N TYR A 127 -7.25 9.46 -14.86
CA TYR A 127 -6.60 10.53 -14.11
C TYR A 127 -5.17 10.21 -13.66
N MET A 128 -4.88 8.98 -13.26
CA MET A 128 -3.52 8.58 -12.92
C MET A 128 -2.60 8.76 -14.14
N ILE A 129 -3.02 8.27 -15.31
CA ILE A 129 -2.26 8.41 -16.56
C ILE A 129 -2.12 9.88 -16.97
N LEU A 130 -3.19 10.67 -16.88
CA LEU A 130 -3.20 12.05 -17.32
C LEU A 130 -2.36 12.97 -16.42
N LEU A 131 -2.34 12.72 -15.11
CA LEU A 131 -1.69 13.59 -14.12
C LEU A 131 -0.28 13.14 -13.75
N PHE A 132 0.09 11.87 -13.95
CA PHE A 132 1.43 11.38 -13.64
C PHE A 132 2.51 11.98 -14.56
N PRO A 133 3.70 12.36 -14.07
CA PRO A 133 4.17 12.23 -12.67
C PRO A 133 3.89 13.45 -11.78
N ASP A 134 3.72 14.64 -12.35
CA ASP A 134 3.76 15.89 -11.58
C ASP A 134 2.42 16.33 -10.96
N GLY A 135 1.37 15.53 -11.13
CA GLY A 135 0.02 15.88 -10.71
C GLY A 135 -0.64 16.95 -11.58
N LYS A 136 -0.09 17.25 -12.76
CA LYS A 136 -0.51 18.34 -13.64
C LYS A 136 -0.91 17.82 -15.02
N LEU A 137 -1.90 18.49 -15.61
CA LEU A 137 -2.33 18.20 -16.97
C LEU A 137 -1.22 18.55 -17.99
N PRO A 138 -1.06 17.77 -19.08
CA PRO A 138 0.00 17.99 -20.06
C PRO A 138 -0.04 19.38 -20.72
N THR A 139 -1.23 19.85 -21.07
CA THR A 139 -1.48 21.21 -21.57
C THR A 139 -2.88 21.68 -21.18
N ARG A 140 -3.17 22.99 -21.29
CA ARG A 140 -4.53 23.53 -21.03
C ARG A 140 -5.61 22.89 -21.92
N ARG A 141 -5.25 22.36 -23.10
CA ARG A 141 -6.19 21.69 -24.03
C ARG A 141 -6.70 20.34 -23.51
N TRP A 142 -6.03 19.75 -22.52
CA TRP A 142 -6.50 18.51 -21.87
C TRP A 142 -7.50 18.77 -20.74
N ARG A 143 -7.78 20.03 -20.37
CA ARG A 143 -8.78 20.35 -19.35
C ARG A 143 -10.19 19.90 -19.77
N PRO A 144 -10.71 20.23 -20.96
CA PRO A 144 -12.02 19.74 -21.39
C PRO A 144 -12.10 18.22 -21.39
N PHE A 145 -11.04 17.53 -21.80
CA PHE A 145 -10.97 16.07 -21.76
C PHE A 145 -11.02 15.53 -20.33
N ALA A 146 -10.32 16.15 -19.37
CA ALA A 146 -10.39 15.77 -17.96
C ALA A 146 -11.80 15.97 -17.39
N TRP A 147 -12.51 17.04 -17.79
CA TRP A 147 -13.92 17.23 -17.41
C TRP A 147 -14.82 16.17 -18.04
N PHE A 148 -14.62 15.88 -19.33
CA PHE A 148 -15.35 14.84 -20.04
C PHE A 148 -15.15 13.46 -19.40
N GLY A 149 -13.92 13.06 -19.10
CA GLY A 149 -13.64 11.80 -18.41
C GLY A 149 -14.30 11.70 -17.03
N GLY A 150 -14.32 12.80 -16.27
CA GLY A 150 -15.04 12.87 -14.99
C GLY A 150 -16.56 12.78 -15.15
N ALA A 151 -17.11 13.44 -16.17
CA ALA A 151 -18.53 13.35 -16.51
C ALA A 151 -18.91 11.93 -16.94
N VAL A 152 -18.06 11.24 -17.71
CA VAL A 152 -18.25 9.84 -18.11
C VAL A 152 -18.28 8.93 -16.87
N ILE A 153 -17.32 9.06 -15.94
CA ILE A 153 -17.32 8.30 -14.69
C ILE A 153 -18.61 8.54 -13.90
N ALA A 154 -18.99 9.80 -13.68
CA ALA A 154 -20.19 10.15 -12.94
C ALA A 154 -21.47 9.62 -13.62
N LEU A 155 -21.56 9.75 -14.94
CA LEU A 155 -22.68 9.27 -15.73
C LEU A 155 -22.81 7.75 -15.64
N ILE A 156 -21.69 7.02 -15.76
CA ILE A 156 -21.68 5.56 -15.60
C ILE A 156 -22.11 5.18 -14.18
N CYS A 157 -21.65 5.88 -13.14
CA CYS A 157 -22.09 5.59 -11.78
C CYS A 157 -23.61 5.73 -11.61
N VAL A 158 -24.19 6.82 -12.13
CA VAL A 158 -25.65 7.03 -12.09
C VAL A 158 -26.37 5.96 -12.91
N LEU A 159 -25.83 5.59 -14.07
CA LEU A 159 -26.43 4.58 -14.94
C LEU A 159 -26.50 3.22 -14.25
N PHE A 160 -25.45 2.78 -13.57
CA PHE A 160 -25.45 1.50 -12.84
C PHE A 160 -26.49 1.42 -11.72
N ILE A 161 -26.92 2.54 -11.14
CA ILE A 161 -27.97 2.55 -10.11
C ILE A 161 -29.35 2.30 -10.75
N PHE A 162 -29.63 2.93 -11.89
CA PHE A 162 -30.98 2.99 -12.47
C PHE A 162 -31.19 2.12 -13.71
N VAL A 163 -30.14 1.45 -14.21
CA VAL A 163 -30.26 0.61 -15.40
C VAL A 163 -31.22 -0.55 -15.13
N PRO A 164 -32.30 -0.70 -15.93
CA PRO A 164 -33.18 -1.84 -15.82
C PRO A 164 -32.49 -3.09 -16.38
N GLY A 165 -32.74 -4.25 -15.78
CA GLY A 165 -32.16 -5.52 -16.20
C GLY A 165 -31.66 -6.37 -15.03
N PRO A 166 -31.01 -7.50 -15.34
CA PRO A 166 -30.47 -8.39 -14.32
C PRO A 166 -29.34 -7.73 -13.55
N LEU A 167 -29.33 -7.92 -12.24
CA LEU A 167 -28.20 -7.56 -11.39
C LEU A 167 -27.04 -8.51 -11.67
N VAL A 168 -25.83 -7.94 -11.75
CA VAL A 168 -24.61 -8.73 -11.81
C VAL A 168 -24.46 -9.48 -10.49
N ASP A 169 -24.04 -10.74 -10.54
CA ASP A 169 -23.86 -11.65 -9.41
C ASP A 169 -25.14 -12.13 -8.68
N HIS A 170 -26.33 -11.83 -9.20
CA HIS A 170 -27.60 -12.36 -8.68
C HIS A 170 -28.42 -13.05 -9.78
N GLU A 171 -28.52 -14.37 -9.71
CA GLU A 171 -29.24 -15.20 -10.70
C GLU A 171 -30.71 -14.76 -10.87
N GLY A 172 -31.05 -14.39 -12.11
CA GLY A 172 -32.42 -14.01 -12.51
C GLY A 172 -33.02 -12.78 -11.81
N ALA A 173 -32.30 -12.16 -10.87
CA ALA A 173 -32.82 -11.07 -10.06
C ALA A 173 -32.74 -9.75 -10.82
N GLN A 174 -33.88 -9.11 -11.01
CA GLN A 174 -33.96 -7.81 -11.66
C GLN A 174 -33.51 -6.71 -10.70
N ASN A 175 -32.88 -5.67 -11.24
CA ASN A 175 -32.54 -4.47 -10.49
C ASN A 175 -33.81 -3.82 -9.90
N PRO A 176 -33.99 -3.82 -8.56
CA PRO A 176 -35.17 -3.24 -7.93
C PRO A 176 -35.23 -1.71 -8.04
N LEU A 177 -34.09 -1.06 -8.31
CA LEU A 177 -33.97 0.38 -8.57
C LEU A 177 -33.99 0.69 -10.07
N GLY A 178 -34.10 -0.33 -10.92
CA GLY A 178 -34.16 -0.22 -12.36
C GLY A 178 -35.41 0.53 -12.81
N LEU A 179 -35.23 1.55 -13.63
CA LEU A 179 -36.34 2.29 -14.20
C LEU A 179 -36.80 1.60 -15.48
N GLU A 180 -37.77 0.69 -15.39
CA GLU A 180 -38.26 -0.10 -16.54
C GLU A 180 -38.77 0.76 -17.71
N TRP A 181 -39.36 1.92 -17.40
CA TRP A 181 -39.81 2.90 -18.41
C TRP A 181 -38.64 3.56 -19.18
N LEU A 182 -37.40 3.37 -18.71
CA LEU A 182 -36.15 3.78 -19.35
C LEU A 182 -35.40 2.56 -19.93
N ALA A 183 -36.10 1.53 -20.43
CA ALA A 183 -35.45 0.36 -21.04
C ALA A 183 -34.40 0.72 -22.11
N TRP A 184 -34.60 1.79 -22.88
CA TRP A 184 -33.64 2.32 -23.85
C TRP A 184 -32.30 2.78 -23.23
N VAL A 185 -32.27 3.09 -21.93
CA VAL A 185 -31.05 3.43 -21.19
C VAL A 185 -30.14 2.21 -21.03
N ALA A 186 -30.68 0.98 -21.03
CA ALA A 186 -29.84 -0.22 -21.05
C ALA A 186 -29.04 -0.30 -22.37
N ASP A 187 -29.71 -0.07 -23.51
CA ASP A 187 -29.05 -0.06 -24.83
C ASP A 187 -28.02 1.06 -24.96
N VAL A 188 -28.38 2.28 -24.53
CA VAL A 188 -27.48 3.44 -24.53
C VAL A 188 -26.34 3.25 -23.51
N GLY A 189 -26.60 2.55 -22.42
CA GLY A 189 -25.66 2.27 -21.35
C GLY A 189 -24.43 1.49 -21.83
N ILE A 190 -24.62 0.55 -22.76
CA ILE A 190 -23.51 -0.16 -23.41
C ILE A 190 -22.56 0.82 -24.10
N PHE A 191 -23.09 1.76 -24.89
CA PHE A 191 -22.27 2.77 -25.56
C PHE A 191 -21.58 3.72 -24.58
N ILE A 192 -22.26 4.11 -23.49
CA ILE A 192 -21.67 4.95 -22.45
C ILE A 192 -20.53 4.21 -21.74
N ILE A 193 -20.70 2.93 -21.42
CA ILE A 193 -19.65 2.09 -20.81
C ILE A 193 -18.44 1.99 -21.74
N LEU A 194 -18.63 1.89 -23.06
CA LEU A 194 -17.55 1.88 -24.06
C LEU A 194 -16.78 3.21 -24.13
N LEU A 195 -17.33 4.34 -23.65
CA LEU A 195 -16.59 5.59 -23.54
C LEU A 195 -15.45 5.50 -22.51
N LEU A 196 -15.58 4.66 -21.48
CA LEU A 196 -14.57 4.50 -20.46
C LEU A 196 -13.23 3.99 -21.04
N PRO A 197 -13.15 2.82 -21.72
CA PRO A 197 -11.91 2.38 -22.35
C PRO A 197 -11.41 3.33 -23.42
N LEU A 198 -12.30 4.01 -24.18
CA LEU A 198 -11.88 5.04 -25.13
C LEU A 198 -11.17 6.22 -24.45
N CYS A 199 -11.67 6.67 -23.30
CA CYS A 199 -11.01 7.69 -22.49
C CYS A 199 -9.66 7.20 -21.95
N ILE A 200 -9.57 5.94 -21.54
CA ILE A 200 -8.29 5.34 -21.09
C ILE A 200 -7.26 5.34 -22.23
N LEU A 201 -7.67 4.97 -23.45
CA LEU A 201 -6.81 4.99 -24.63
C LEU A 201 -6.36 6.42 -24.99
N ALA A 202 -7.27 7.40 -24.92
CA ALA A 202 -6.93 8.80 -25.13
C ALA A 202 -5.95 9.33 -24.06
N SER A 203 -6.12 8.94 -22.80
CA SER A 203 -5.17 9.22 -21.73
C SER A 203 -3.80 8.57 -21.98
N ALA A 204 -3.79 7.32 -22.45
CA ALA A 204 -2.55 6.62 -22.82
C ALA A 204 -1.81 7.32 -23.97
N LEU A 205 -2.53 7.85 -24.96
CA LEU A 205 -1.94 8.66 -26.02
C LEU A 205 -1.26 9.92 -25.45
N SER A 206 -1.86 10.56 -24.45
CA SER A 206 -1.24 11.70 -23.75
C SER A 206 0.09 11.31 -23.09
N LEU A 207 0.17 10.12 -22.50
CA LEU A 207 1.37 9.58 -21.87
C LEU A 207 2.47 9.33 -22.91
N VAL A 208 2.12 8.75 -24.06
CA VAL A 208 3.06 8.52 -25.18
C VAL A 208 3.60 9.83 -25.75
N LEU A 209 2.73 10.83 -25.95
CA LEU A 209 3.14 12.15 -26.44
C LEU A 209 4.11 12.84 -25.47
N ARG A 210 3.91 12.69 -24.16
CA ARG A 210 4.85 13.20 -23.14
C ARG A 210 6.15 12.40 -23.13
N TYR A 211 6.08 11.08 -23.20
CA TYR A 211 7.26 10.22 -23.25
C TYR A 211 8.22 10.61 -24.39
N ARG A 212 7.67 11.00 -25.55
CA ARG A 212 8.48 11.47 -26.70
C ARG A 212 9.13 12.85 -26.49
N ARG A 213 8.62 13.66 -25.57
CA ARG A 213 9.12 15.01 -25.25
C ARG A 213 9.96 15.08 -23.99
N SER A 214 9.90 14.07 -23.13
CA SER A 214 10.61 14.01 -21.85
C SER A 214 12.03 13.46 -22.02
N GLU A 215 12.99 14.10 -21.37
CA GLU A 215 14.37 13.64 -21.23
C GLU A 215 14.70 13.32 -19.77
N GLY A 216 15.77 12.54 -19.53
CA GLY A 216 16.25 12.23 -18.19
C GLY A 216 15.31 11.34 -17.35
N GLU A 217 15.21 11.65 -16.05
CA GLU A 217 14.50 10.81 -15.05
C GLU A 217 12.99 10.73 -15.27
N VAL A 218 12.36 11.78 -15.81
CA VAL A 218 10.92 11.82 -16.11
C VAL A 218 10.54 10.75 -17.13
N ARG A 219 11.41 10.50 -18.11
CA ARG A 219 11.20 9.47 -19.13
C ARG A 219 11.17 8.07 -18.52
N GLU A 220 12.06 7.82 -17.58
CA GLU A 220 12.13 6.54 -16.86
C GLU A 220 10.92 6.33 -15.94
N GLN A 221 10.43 7.37 -15.27
CA GLN A 221 9.21 7.30 -14.46
C GLN A 221 7.98 6.93 -15.31
N ILE A 222 7.86 7.55 -16.49
CA ILE A 222 6.77 7.26 -17.43
C ILE A 222 6.85 5.80 -17.93
N LYS A 223 8.05 5.25 -18.15
CA LYS A 223 8.19 3.84 -18.59
C LYS A 223 7.57 2.86 -17.61
N TRP A 224 7.79 3.03 -16.31
CA TRP A 224 7.26 2.09 -15.30
C TRP A 224 5.74 2.14 -15.23
N LEU A 225 5.15 3.33 -15.28
CA LEU A 225 3.69 3.44 -15.33
C LEU A 225 3.13 2.91 -16.66
N ALA A 226 3.76 3.22 -17.78
CA ALA A 226 3.34 2.72 -19.10
C ALA A 226 3.44 1.20 -19.18
N PHE A 227 4.47 0.61 -18.58
CA PHE A 227 4.63 -0.84 -18.49
C PHE A 227 3.50 -1.47 -17.67
N ALA A 228 3.19 -0.94 -16.48
CA ALA A 228 2.08 -1.42 -15.66
C ALA A 228 0.72 -1.28 -16.37
N ALA A 229 0.47 -0.12 -17.00
CA ALA A 229 -0.76 0.12 -17.76
C ALA A 229 -0.88 -0.80 -18.98
N CYS A 230 0.20 -1.05 -19.70
CA CYS A 230 0.23 -1.98 -20.82
C CYS A 230 0.00 -3.43 -20.34
N PHE A 231 0.62 -3.83 -19.24
CA PHE A 231 0.43 -5.14 -18.65
C PHE A 231 -1.03 -5.39 -18.26
N ILE A 232 -1.70 -4.42 -17.63
CA ILE A 232 -3.14 -4.48 -17.36
C ILE A 232 -3.94 -4.56 -18.66
N GLY A 233 -3.65 -3.68 -19.62
CA GLY A 233 -4.38 -3.66 -20.89
C GLY A 233 -4.29 -4.99 -21.63
N VAL A 234 -3.10 -5.60 -21.68
CA VAL A 234 -2.87 -6.91 -22.31
C VAL A 234 -3.58 -8.02 -21.55
N THR A 235 -3.44 -8.08 -20.22
CA THR A 235 -4.09 -9.11 -19.41
C THR A 235 -5.62 -9.03 -19.50
N TYR A 236 -6.19 -7.82 -19.40
CA TYR A 236 -7.62 -7.59 -19.56
C TYR A 236 -8.13 -7.92 -20.97
N THR A 237 -7.41 -7.48 -22.01
CA THR A 237 -7.80 -7.80 -23.40
C THR A 237 -7.70 -9.30 -23.65
N SER A 238 -6.68 -9.96 -23.09
CA SER A 238 -6.51 -11.40 -23.22
C SER A 238 -7.61 -12.18 -22.50
N SER A 239 -8.03 -11.78 -21.30
CA SER A 239 -9.12 -12.44 -20.58
C SER A 239 -10.45 -12.27 -21.32
N LEU A 240 -10.71 -11.07 -21.84
CA LEU A 240 -11.89 -10.79 -22.65
C LEU A 240 -11.93 -11.63 -23.93
N LEU A 241 -10.82 -11.68 -24.69
CA LEU A 241 -10.71 -12.48 -25.91
C LEU A 241 -10.89 -13.97 -25.62
N VAL A 242 -10.30 -14.45 -24.51
CA VAL A 242 -10.41 -15.83 -24.09
C VAL A 242 -11.87 -16.21 -23.82
N ARG A 243 -12.61 -15.37 -23.10
CA ARG A 243 -14.06 -15.56 -22.86
C ARG A 243 -14.85 -15.59 -24.17
N ILE A 244 -14.64 -14.63 -25.07
CA ILE A 244 -15.37 -14.54 -26.34
C ILE A 244 -15.09 -15.74 -27.26
N LEU A 245 -13.83 -16.18 -27.35
CA LEU A 245 -13.41 -17.20 -28.32
C LEU A 245 -13.56 -18.63 -27.83
N PHE A 246 -13.34 -18.89 -26.54
CA PHE A 246 -13.23 -20.24 -25.99
C PHE A 246 -14.32 -20.60 -24.99
N ALA A 247 -15.08 -19.61 -24.50
CA ALA A 247 -16.20 -19.83 -23.59
C ALA A 247 -17.38 -18.89 -23.90
N PRO A 248 -17.87 -18.81 -25.15
CA PRO A 248 -19.03 -17.97 -25.48
C PRO A 248 -20.30 -18.41 -24.75
N GLU A 249 -20.37 -19.69 -24.36
CA GLU A 249 -21.47 -20.22 -23.54
C GLU A 249 -21.43 -19.67 -22.10
N SER A 250 -20.26 -19.39 -21.50
CA SER A 250 -20.19 -18.80 -20.15
C SER A 250 -20.57 -17.32 -20.11
N LEU A 251 -20.76 -16.68 -21.28
CA LEU A 251 -21.37 -15.35 -21.36
C LEU A 251 -22.90 -15.41 -21.17
N ASN A 252 -23.53 -16.57 -21.41
CA ASN A 252 -24.98 -16.74 -21.47
C ASN A 252 -25.53 -17.84 -20.54
N THR A 253 -24.67 -18.69 -19.98
CA THR A 253 -25.04 -19.81 -19.11
C THR A 253 -24.35 -19.68 -17.75
N GLU A 254 -25.14 -19.88 -16.70
CA GLU A 254 -24.73 -19.77 -15.29
C GLU A 254 -23.97 -21.01 -14.78
N ALA A 255 -23.39 -21.81 -15.69
CA ALA A 255 -22.59 -22.96 -15.30
C ALA A 255 -21.29 -22.49 -14.63
N ALA A 256 -20.88 -23.19 -13.56
CA ALA A 256 -19.62 -22.89 -12.87
C ALA A 256 -18.46 -22.81 -13.87
N ASP A 257 -17.80 -21.66 -13.91
CA ASP A 257 -16.70 -21.41 -14.82
C ASP A 257 -15.63 -22.51 -14.66
N PRO A 258 -15.13 -23.09 -15.77
CA PRO A 258 -14.03 -24.02 -15.73
C PRO A 258 -12.84 -23.47 -14.92
N LEU A 259 -12.12 -24.32 -14.20
CA LEU A 259 -10.97 -23.93 -13.38
C LEU A 259 -9.91 -23.10 -14.14
N TRP A 260 -9.77 -23.31 -15.46
CA TRP A 260 -8.82 -22.54 -16.26
C TRP A 260 -9.29 -21.10 -16.51
N LEU A 261 -10.60 -20.85 -16.60
CA LEU A 261 -11.17 -19.49 -16.71
C LEU A 261 -11.02 -18.72 -15.40
N THR A 262 -11.31 -19.37 -14.27
CA THR A 262 -11.14 -18.74 -12.96
C THR A 262 -9.68 -18.37 -12.67
N LEU A 263 -8.72 -19.17 -13.14
CA LEU A 263 -7.29 -18.83 -13.09
C LEU A 263 -6.94 -17.61 -13.96
N VAL A 264 -7.52 -17.49 -15.16
CA VAL A 264 -7.32 -16.32 -16.03
C VAL A 264 -7.86 -15.06 -15.37
N ASP A 265 -9.06 -15.12 -14.77
CA ASP A 265 -9.66 -13.97 -14.08
C ASP A 265 -8.87 -13.59 -12.81
N SER A 266 -8.37 -14.58 -12.08
CA SER A 266 -7.47 -14.36 -10.93
C SER A 266 -6.17 -13.66 -11.34
N LEU A 267 -5.57 -14.06 -12.47
CA LEU A 267 -4.38 -13.42 -13.03
C LEU A 267 -4.68 -11.98 -13.50
N ASN A 268 -5.84 -11.75 -14.10
CA ASN A 268 -6.28 -10.42 -14.49
C ASN A 268 -6.46 -9.52 -13.25
N GLN A 269 -7.08 -10.01 -12.17
CA GLN A 269 -7.19 -9.26 -10.91
C GLN A 269 -5.80 -8.92 -10.33
N LEU A 270 -4.88 -9.89 -10.33
CA LEU A 270 -3.50 -9.70 -9.87
C LEU A 270 -2.78 -8.58 -10.64
N SER A 271 -3.09 -8.42 -11.93
CA SER A 271 -2.46 -7.40 -12.79
C SER A 271 -2.71 -5.97 -12.30
N TYR A 272 -3.88 -5.68 -11.71
CA TYR A 272 -4.22 -4.35 -11.21
C TYR A 272 -3.32 -3.92 -10.05
N ALA A 273 -2.87 -4.89 -9.23
CA ALA A 273 -1.91 -4.65 -8.15
C ALA A 273 -0.50 -4.30 -8.65
N GLY A 274 -0.20 -4.54 -9.92
CA GLY A 274 1.04 -4.09 -10.55
C GLY A 274 1.18 -2.56 -10.59
N VAL A 275 0.08 -1.81 -10.62
CA VAL A 275 0.09 -0.34 -10.65
C VAL A 275 0.66 0.30 -9.38
N PRO A 276 0.17 0.00 -8.17
CA PRO A 276 0.71 0.59 -6.95
C PRO A 276 2.14 0.14 -6.70
N VAL A 277 2.51 -1.08 -7.13
CA VAL A 277 3.89 -1.55 -7.11
C VAL A 277 4.77 -0.74 -8.05
N ALA A 278 4.33 -0.49 -9.29
CA ALA A 278 5.07 0.32 -10.25
C ALA A 278 5.17 1.79 -9.81
N ILE A 279 4.10 2.36 -9.26
CA ILE A 279 4.10 3.72 -8.68
C ILE A 279 5.05 3.76 -7.48
N GLY A 280 4.95 2.82 -6.55
CA GLY A 280 5.81 2.72 -5.37
C GLY A 280 7.28 2.57 -5.76
N PHE A 281 7.56 1.74 -6.77
CA PHE A 281 8.90 1.57 -7.33
C PHE A 281 9.41 2.85 -7.98
N ALA A 282 8.58 3.53 -8.80
CA ALA A 282 8.96 4.79 -9.43
C ALA A 282 9.25 5.89 -8.38
N VAL A 283 8.45 5.95 -7.33
CA VAL A 283 8.64 6.85 -6.18
C VAL A 283 9.94 6.55 -5.43
N LEU A 284 10.24 5.28 -5.19
CA LEU A 284 11.44 4.83 -4.46
C LEU A 284 12.72 5.04 -5.27
N LYS A 285 12.74 4.58 -6.51
CA LYS A 285 13.93 4.57 -7.37
C LYS A 285 14.30 5.95 -7.88
N TYR A 286 13.31 6.77 -8.26
CA TYR A 286 13.53 8.09 -8.84
C TYR A 286 13.26 9.23 -7.85
N ARG A 287 13.09 8.92 -6.55
CA ARG A 287 12.87 9.87 -5.45
C ARG A 287 11.83 10.95 -5.76
N LEU A 288 10.78 10.58 -6.50
CA LEU A 288 9.85 11.50 -7.17
C LEU A 288 9.21 12.56 -6.25
N TYR A 289 9.20 12.31 -4.93
CA TYR A 289 8.55 13.17 -3.94
C TYR A 289 9.37 13.50 -2.68
N ASP A 290 10.67 13.15 -2.61
CA ASP A 290 11.50 13.19 -1.38
C ASP A 290 10.89 12.43 -0.18
N ILE A 291 10.29 11.26 -0.46
CA ILE A 291 9.67 10.40 0.56
C ILE A 291 10.39 9.07 0.78
N ASP A 292 11.57 8.90 0.17
CA ASP A 292 12.40 7.70 0.21
C ASP A 292 12.78 7.28 1.63
N ILE A 293 13.14 8.24 2.49
CA ILE A 293 13.49 7.95 3.90
C ILE A 293 12.30 7.33 4.65
N LEU A 294 11.09 7.84 4.41
CA LEU A 294 9.89 7.34 5.09
C LEU A 294 9.53 5.95 4.57
N ILE A 295 9.56 5.74 3.25
CA ILE A 295 9.22 4.44 2.66
C ILE A 295 10.25 3.38 3.09
N ASN A 296 11.55 3.69 3.05
CA ASN A 296 12.58 2.77 3.54
C ASN A 296 12.37 2.44 5.02
N ARG A 297 12.01 3.44 5.85
CA ARG A 297 11.69 3.22 7.26
C ARG A 297 10.48 2.31 7.43
N THR A 298 9.38 2.55 6.71
CA THR A 298 8.18 1.71 6.77
C THR A 298 8.40 0.31 6.18
N LEU A 299 9.21 0.16 5.14
CA LEU A 299 9.55 -1.15 4.57
C LEU A 299 10.42 -1.95 5.53
N VAL A 300 11.45 -1.33 6.12
CA VAL A 300 12.32 -2.00 7.11
C VAL A 300 11.52 -2.40 8.35
N TYR A 301 10.79 -1.47 8.97
CA TYR A 301 10.01 -1.81 10.17
C TYR A 301 8.80 -2.70 9.85
N GLY A 302 8.17 -2.53 8.67
CA GLY A 302 7.05 -3.34 8.20
C GLY A 302 7.45 -4.77 7.88
N SER A 303 8.49 -4.97 7.06
CA SER A 303 9.07 -6.30 6.79
C SER A 303 9.56 -6.98 8.05
N LEU A 304 10.17 -6.25 8.98
CA LEU A 304 10.55 -6.77 10.29
C LEU A 304 9.34 -7.26 11.09
N THR A 305 8.29 -6.45 11.14
CA THR A 305 7.06 -6.79 11.88
C THR A 305 6.39 -8.01 11.26
N LEU A 306 6.35 -8.08 9.93
CA LEU A 306 5.79 -9.19 9.18
C LEU A 306 6.61 -10.47 9.35
N MET A 307 7.94 -10.39 9.23
CA MET A 307 8.85 -11.52 9.50
C MET A 307 8.69 -12.04 10.92
N LEU A 308 8.59 -11.14 11.90
CA LEU A 308 8.37 -11.50 13.30
C LEU A 308 7.00 -12.18 13.49
N GLY A 309 5.96 -11.69 12.82
CA GLY A 309 4.63 -12.30 12.80
C GLY A 309 4.61 -13.69 12.16
N LEU A 310 5.31 -13.87 11.03
CA LEU A 310 5.47 -15.16 10.36
C LEU A 310 6.25 -16.16 11.21
N VAL A 311 7.34 -15.73 11.85
CA VAL A 311 8.09 -16.57 12.80
C VAL A 311 7.20 -16.96 13.99
N TYR A 312 6.40 -16.04 14.51
CA TYR A 312 5.43 -16.33 15.56
C TYR A 312 4.41 -17.38 15.11
N PHE A 313 3.73 -17.14 13.99
CA PHE A 313 2.71 -18.03 13.48
C PHE A 313 3.30 -19.40 13.14
N GLY A 314 4.45 -19.44 12.46
CA GLY A 314 5.19 -20.65 12.13
C GLY A 314 5.66 -21.43 13.36
N SER A 315 6.11 -20.75 14.42
CA SER A 315 6.51 -21.42 15.67
C SER A 315 5.31 -22.06 16.36
N VAL A 316 4.16 -21.36 16.41
CA VAL A 316 2.92 -21.88 17.00
C VAL A 316 2.42 -23.09 16.21
N THR A 317 2.31 -22.99 14.89
CA THR A 317 1.81 -24.07 14.04
C THR A 317 2.76 -25.27 14.02
N ALA A 318 4.08 -25.06 13.95
CA ALA A 318 5.06 -26.14 14.00
C ALA A 318 5.04 -26.87 15.34
N THR A 319 4.93 -26.14 16.46
CA THR A 319 4.85 -26.74 17.81
C THR A 319 3.55 -27.52 17.97
N GLN A 320 2.43 -26.98 17.47
CA GLN A 320 1.14 -27.66 17.46
C GLN A 320 1.17 -28.95 16.63
N ALA A 321 1.78 -28.92 15.44
CA ALA A 321 1.92 -30.10 14.58
C ALA A 321 2.82 -31.17 15.22
N LEU A 322 3.95 -30.77 15.81
CA LEU A 322 4.89 -31.68 16.49
C LEU A 322 4.25 -32.37 17.71
N LEU A 323 3.42 -31.63 18.46
CA LEU A 323 2.70 -32.20 19.61
C LEU A 323 1.59 -33.16 19.17
N GLN A 324 0.90 -32.87 18.06
CA GLN A 324 -0.10 -33.77 17.49
C GLN A 324 0.52 -35.09 17.02
N THR A 325 1.69 -35.03 16.37
CA THR A 325 2.39 -36.25 15.89
C THR A 325 2.95 -37.08 17.03
N LEU A 326 3.42 -36.47 18.12
CA LEU A 326 3.99 -37.18 19.27
C LEU A 326 2.93 -37.76 20.22
N THR A 327 1.77 -37.12 20.34
CA THR A 327 0.76 -37.49 21.36
C THR A 327 -0.35 -38.39 20.81
N GLY A 328 -0.50 -38.51 19.48
CA GLY A 328 -1.42 -39.44 18.82
C GLY A 328 -2.92 -39.24 19.11
N GLN A 329 -3.30 -38.22 19.90
CA GLN A 329 -4.69 -37.91 20.23
C GLN A 329 -5.16 -36.63 19.55
N GLN A 330 -6.33 -36.69 18.89
CA GLN A 330 -7.01 -35.55 18.26
C GLN A 330 -7.48 -34.47 19.26
N LYS A 331 -7.49 -34.76 20.58
CA LYS A 331 -7.89 -33.83 21.64
C LYS A 331 -6.78 -33.69 22.67
N LEU A 332 -5.95 -32.66 22.51
CA LEU A 332 -4.99 -32.25 23.54
C LEU A 332 -5.75 -31.77 24.79
N PRO A 333 -5.31 -32.13 26.02
CA PRO A 333 -5.82 -31.48 27.22
C PRO A 333 -5.50 -29.98 27.15
N GLN A 334 -6.49 -29.12 27.41
CA GLN A 334 -6.40 -27.65 27.30
C GLN A 334 -5.13 -27.07 27.96
N LEU A 335 -4.62 -27.71 29.01
CA LEU A 335 -3.38 -27.34 29.70
C LEU A 335 -2.13 -27.37 28.80
N ALA A 336 -2.01 -28.32 27.88
CA ALA A 336 -0.83 -28.40 26.98
C ALA A 336 -0.80 -27.23 25.98
N ILE A 337 -1.98 -26.80 25.51
CA ILE A 337 -2.12 -25.64 24.63
C ILE A 337 -1.78 -24.36 25.39
N VAL A 338 -2.28 -24.20 26.63
CA VAL A 338 -1.99 -23.03 27.46
C VAL A 338 -0.50 -22.92 27.79
N VAL A 339 0.14 -24.02 28.21
CA VAL A 339 1.56 -24.04 28.56
C VAL A 339 2.45 -23.76 27.34
N SER A 340 2.18 -24.38 26.19
CA SER A 340 2.94 -24.12 24.96
C SER A 340 2.77 -22.67 24.48
N THR A 341 1.56 -22.11 24.55
CA THR A 341 1.30 -20.71 24.19
C THR A 341 2.05 -19.74 25.11
N LEU A 342 2.11 -20.03 26.42
CA LEU A 342 2.85 -19.24 27.41
C LEU A 342 4.37 -19.26 27.16
N VAL A 343 4.93 -20.45 26.86
CA VAL A 343 6.36 -20.60 26.55
C VAL A 343 6.73 -19.83 25.28
N ILE A 344 5.91 -19.92 24.23
CA ILE A 344 6.10 -19.18 22.97
C ILE A 344 6.03 -17.67 23.22
N ALA A 345 5.04 -17.20 23.99
CA ALA A 345 4.91 -15.79 24.34
C ALA A 345 6.11 -15.27 25.15
N ALA A 346 6.68 -16.08 26.05
CA ALA A 346 7.86 -15.73 26.82
C ALA A 346 9.14 -15.62 25.95
N LEU A 347 9.32 -16.55 25.00
CA LEU A 347 10.45 -16.55 24.05
C LEU A 347 10.36 -15.44 22.99
N PHE A 348 9.16 -14.93 22.73
CA PHE A 348 8.92 -13.90 21.73
C PHE A 348 9.57 -12.54 22.06
N ASN A 349 9.39 -12.07 23.28
CA ASN A 349 9.89 -10.75 23.70
C ASN A 349 11.41 -10.60 23.55
N PRO A 350 12.26 -11.57 23.97
CA PRO A 350 13.70 -11.49 23.74
C PRO A 350 14.09 -11.61 22.26
N LEU A 351 13.39 -12.44 21.47
CA LEU A 351 13.66 -12.59 20.04
C LEU A 351 13.36 -11.29 19.27
N ARG A 352 12.21 -10.67 19.54
CA ARG A 352 11.79 -9.37 18.99
C ARG A 352 12.86 -8.30 19.21
N ARG A 353 13.34 -8.17 20.46
CA ARG A 353 14.35 -7.16 20.83
C ARG A 353 15.69 -7.38 20.13
N ARG A 354 16.10 -8.65 19.91
CA ARG A 354 17.34 -8.98 19.18
C ARG A 354 17.25 -8.64 17.70
N ILE A 355 16.13 -8.95 17.05
CA ILE A 355 15.98 -8.64 15.62
C ILE A 355 15.88 -7.11 15.40
N GLN A 356 15.13 -6.39 16.27
CA GLN A 356 15.07 -4.93 16.22
C GLN A 356 16.45 -4.28 16.40
N SER A 357 17.21 -4.69 17.41
CA SER A 357 18.55 -4.12 17.67
C SER A 357 19.58 -4.47 16.58
N PHE A 358 19.50 -5.65 15.98
CA PHE A 358 20.35 -6.02 14.84
C PHE A 358 20.11 -5.14 13.61
N ILE A 359 18.84 -4.84 13.30
CA ILE A 359 18.45 -4.02 12.15
C ILE A 359 18.78 -2.56 12.37
N ASP A 360 18.46 -2.00 13.54
CA ASP A 360 18.81 -0.60 13.85
C ASP A 360 20.33 -0.39 13.73
N ARG A 361 21.12 -1.39 14.13
CA ARG A 361 22.59 -1.36 13.99
C ARG A 361 23.07 -1.53 12.54
N ARG A 362 22.38 -2.31 11.71
CA ARG A 362 22.79 -2.61 10.32
C ARG A 362 22.32 -1.54 9.31
N PHE A 363 21.14 -0.96 9.49
CA PHE A 363 20.52 -0.01 8.55
C PHE A 363 20.64 1.46 9.00
N TYR A 364 20.54 1.76 10.30
CA TYR A 364 20.74 3.10 10.85
C TYR A 364 22.14 3.32 11.39
N ARG A 365 23.13 2.57 10.87
CA ARG A 365 24.53 2.59 11.31
C ARG A 365 25.06 4.01 11.51
N ARG A 366 24.80 4.93 10.56
CA ARG A 366 25.22 6.35 10.66
C ARG A 366 24.60 7.13 11.82
N LYS A 367 23.33 6.88 12.17
CA LYS A 367 22.64 7.62 13.25
C LYS A 367 22.89 7.01 14.63
N TYR A 368 23.02 5.68 14.69
CA TYR A 368 23.34 4.96 15.91
C TYR A 368 24.81 5.16 16.32
N ASP A 369 25.73 5.13 15.35
CA ASP A 369 27.14 5.45 15.60
C ASP A 369 27.27 6.92 16.05
N ALA A 370 26.59 7.88 15.41
CA ALA A 370 26.61 9.29 15.83
C ALA A 370 26.05 9.53 17.25
N ALA A 371 24.94 8.88 17.62
CA ALA A 371 24.37 9.02 18.97
C ALA A 371 25.24 8.34 20.03
N LYS A 372 25.88 7.22 19.69
CA LYS A 372 26.80 6.49 20.59
C LYS A 372 28.13 7.24 20.73
N THR A 373 28.66 7.83 19.66
CA THR A 373 29.86 8.68 19.73
C THR A 373 29.57 9.95 20.51
N LEU A 374 28.43 10.63 20.29
CA LEU A 374 28.03 11.78 21.12
C LEU A 374 27.78 11.40 22.59
N GLY A 375 27.18 10.25 22.86
CA GLY A 375 26.95 9.77 24.23
C GLY A 375 28.26 9.40 24.95
N ALA A 376 29.18 8.74 24.25
CA ALA A 376 30.51 8.42 24.78
C ALA A 376 31.34 9.69 24.98
N PHE A 377 31.26 10.64 24.04
CA PHE A 377 31.91 11.94 24.14
C PHE A 377 31.34 12.78 25.29
N SER A 378 30.01 12.83 25.44
CA SER A 378 29.35 13.55 26.55
C SER A 378 29.62 12.92 27.92
N ALA A 379 29.85 11.61 27.99
CA ALA A 379 30.24 10.93 29.22
C ALA A 379 31.70 11.24 29.58
N ARG A 380 32.61 11.25 28.59
CA ARG A 380 34.03 11.59 28.78
C ARG A 380 34.26 13.07 29.10
N LEU A 381 33.52 13.98 28.45
CA LEU A 381 33.46 15.42 28.75
C LEU A 381 33.16 15.75 30.21
N ARG A 382 32.49 14.83 30.93
CA ARG A 382 32.11 15.01 32.33
C ARG A 382 33.21 14.55 33.29
N GLU A 383 34.19 13.79 32.81
CA GLU A 383 35.28 13.20 33.60
C GLU A 383 36.65 13.84 33.27
N GLU A 384 36.83 14.41 32.08
CA GLU A 384 38.09 15.02 31.64
C GLU A 384 38.16 16.52 31.97
N THR A 385 39.11 16.92 32.84
CA THR A 385 39.29 18.30 33.31
C THR A 385 40.35 19.10 32.54
N ASP A 386 40.95 18.54 31.49
CA ASP A 386 41.95 19.20 30.65
C ASP A 386 41.35 19.74 29.35
N LEU A 387 41.33 21.06 29.20
CA LEU A 387 40.76 21.80 28.07
C LEU A 387 41.48 21.50 26.74
N SER A 388 42.77 21.16 26.80
CA SER A 388 43.59 20.91 25.62
C SER A 388 43.24 19.56 24.97
N THR A 389 43.18 18.51 25.77
CA THR A 389 42.76 17.15 25.37
C THR A 389 41.32 17.14 24.84
N LEU A 390 40.43 17.89 25.48
CA LEU A 390 39.03 18.04 25.06
C LEU A 390 38.86 18.68 23.68
N SER A 391 39.71 19.65 23.38
CA SER A 391 39.69 20.38 22.11
C SER A 391 40.12 19.49 20.94
N GLU A 392 41.16 18.67 21.15
CA GLU A 392 41.62 17.70 20.15
C GLU A 392 40.62 16.57 19.92
N GLU A 393 40.01 16.04 20.99
CA GLU A 393 39.04 14.95 20.89
C GLU A 393 37.74 15.42 20.19
N LEU A 394 37.27 16.64 20.47
CA LEU A 394 36.10 17.23 19.82
C LEU A 394 36.32 17.40 18.30
N VAL A 395 37.49 17.91 17.90
CA VAL A 395 37.87 18.03 16.49
C VAL A 395 37.98 16.66 15.82
N GLY A 396 38.53 15.66 16.51
CA GLY A 396 38.62 14.27 16.04
C GLY A 396 37.26 13.66 15.75
N VAL A 397 36.32 13.74 16.70
CA VAL A 397 34.95 13.21 16.55
C VAL A 397 34.21 13.90 15.41
N VAL A 398 34.34 15.22 15.27
CA VAL A 398 33.72 15.99 14.17
C VAL A 398 34.31 15.59 12.82
N ARG A 399 35.62 15.41 12.74
CA ARG A 399 36.31 15.00 11.51
C ARG A 399 35.92 13.58 11.09
N GLU A 400 35.82 12.66 12.03
CA GLU A 400 35.44 11.27 11.77
C GLU A 400 33.95 11.11 11.44
N THR A 401 33.09 11.88 12.12
CA THR A 401 31.63 11.75 11.96
C THR A 401 31.10 12.49 10.72
N MET A 402 31.62 13.69 10.44
CA MET A 402 31.08 14.58 9.42
C MET A 402 31.91 14.63 8.13
N GLN A 403 33.13 14.07 8.13
CA GLN A 403 34.11 14.13 7.03
C GLN A 403 34.18 15.49 6.30
N PRO A 404 34.27 16.61 7.02
CA PRO A 404 34.38 17.93 6.39
C PRO A 404 35.76 18.13 5.75
N GLU A 405 35.83 18.99 4.74
CA GLU A 405 37.08 19.32 4.06
C GLU A 405 38.04 20.05 5.03
N HIS A 406 37.54 20.96 5.88
CA HIS A 406 38.29 21.68 6.91
C HIS A 406 37.50 21.81 8.24
N VAL A 407 38.22 21.82 9.38
CA VAL A 407 37.67 22.06 10.74
C VAL A 407 38.59 23.03 11.48
N SER A 408 38.01 24.06 12.10
CA SER A 408 38.72 25.00 12.97
C SER A 408 37.98 25.20 14.29
N LEU A 409 38.69 25.10 15.41
CA LEU A 409 38.14 25.33 16.76
C LEU A 409 38.74 26.62 17.32
N TRP A 410 37.89 27.54 17.77
CA TRP A 410 38.30 28.82 18.36
C TRP A 410 37.95 28.82 19.84
N LEU A 411 38.97 28.87 20.69
CA LEU A 411 38.82 28.99 22.14
C LEU A 411 38.90 30.46 22.54
N ARG A 412 38.07 30.88 23.48
CA ARG A 412 38.15 32.23 24.06
C ARG A 412 39.35 32.27 25.00
N PRO A 413 40.32 33.20 24.84
CA PRO A 413 41.42 33.33 25.78
C PRO A 413 40.88 33.75 27.15
N ASP A 414 41.31 33.08 28.21
CA ASP A 414 41.06 33.55 29.57
C ASP A 414 41.73 34.92 29.74
N MET A 415 40.95 35.89 30.22
CA MET A 415 41.49 37.21 30.54
C MET A 415 42.40 37.07 31.76
N VAL A 416 43.71 36.92 31.50
CA VAL A 416 44.73 37.07 32.53
C VAL A 416 44.65 38.51 33.04
N SER A 417 44.18 38.69 34.27
CA SER A 417 44.25 39.99 34.98
C SER A 417 45.71 40.45 35.04
N PRO A 418 46.06 41.64 34.52
CA PRO A 418 47.42 42.12 34.52
C PRO A 418 47.81 42.56 35.92
N GLY A 419 48.57 41.73 36.64
CA GLY A 419 48.95 42.09 38.01
C GLY A 419 49.81 41.15 38.82
N GLN A 420 50.77 40.41 38.24
CA GLN A 420 52.00 39.99 38.97
C GLN A 420 52.96 39.20 38.08
N ASN A 421 54.02 39.85 37.59
CA ASN A 421 55.40 39.41 37.82
C ASN A 421 56.39 40.40 37.22
N ARG A 422 57.12 41.09 38.10
CA ARG A 422 58.27 41.94 37.76
C ARG A 422 59.41 41.55 38.72
N SER A 423 60.23 40.59 38.30
CA SER A 423 61.56 40.18 38.82
C SER A 423 61.73 38.75 38.32
N ASP A 424 62.47 38.45 37.27
CA ASP A 424 63.92 38.45 37.09
C ASP A 424 64.09 37.78 35.70
N THR A 425 65.09 37.97 34.84
CA THR A 425 66.54 37.94 35.06
C THR A 425 67.20 38.47 33.77
N LYS A 426 68.21 39.33 33.91
CA LYS A 426 69.26 39.56 32.90
C LYS A 426 70.43 38.64 33.23
N SER A 427 70.86 37.78 32.30
CA SER A 427 72.26 37.49 31.97
C SER A 427 72.36 36.26 31.05
N GLY A 428 73.21 36.35 30.02
CA GLY A 428 73.60 35.26 29.13
C GLY A 428 73.30 35.53 27.67
#